data_AF-A0A0E3S5A6-F1
#
_entry.id   AF-A0A0E3S5A6-F1
#
_cell.length_a   1.000
_cell.length_b   1.000
_cell.length_c   1.000
_cell.angle_alpha   90.00
_cell.angle_beta   90.00
_cell.angle_gamma   90.00
#
_symmetry.space_group_name_H-M   'P 1'
#
loop_
_entity.id
_entity.type
_entity.pdbx_description
1 polymer ?
#
loop_
_entity_poly.entity_id
_entity_poly.type
_entity_poly.pdbx_seq_one_letter_code
_entity_poly.pdbx_strand_id
1 'polypeptide(L)'
;MSLKPLESRFGLSRENGFDEFADKLANDFPDKIIEYYWQKAYRNIPNENKKTYSSAVRDIEKAKNIYIDVLKNEAGWTKRFFGMKSELKKRPIFLEIASDLGYLLYFFGDR
;
A
#
# COMPACT_ATOMS: atom_id res chain seq x y z
N MET A 1 21.25 3.15 20.61
CA MET A 1 21.41 4.14 19.52
C MET A 1 20.07 4.86 19.37
N SER A 2 19.98 6.12 19.83
CA SER A 2 18.73 6.88 19.82
C SER A 2 18.50 7.45 18.43
N LEU A 3 17.40 7.03 17.77
CA LEU A 3 16.89 7.65 16.56
C LEU A 3 16.35 9.03 16.95
N LYS A 4 17.23 10.04 16.97
CA LYS A 4 16.76 11.44 16.96
C LYS A 4 15.76 11.56 15.79
N PRO A 5 14.54 12.10 16.01
CA PRO A 5 13.50 12.05 15.00
C PRO A 5 13.99 12.66 13.69
N LEU A 6 13.85 11.90 12.61
CA LEU A 6 14.21 12.29 11.24
C LEU A 6 13.56 13.63 10.81
N GLU A 7 12.51 14.04 11.54
CA GLU A 7 11.79 15.32 11.47
C GLU A 7 12.72 16.53 11.40
N SER A 8 13.79 16.56 12.22
CA SER A 8 14.68 17.72 12.31
C SER A 8 15.59 17.90 11.09
N ARG A 9 15.84 16.85 10.30
CA ARG A 9 16.84 16.88 9.22
C ARG A 9 16.24 17.12 7.84
N PHE A 10 14.95 16.83 7.65
CA PHE A 10 14.31 16.88 6.34
C PHE A 10 12.97 17.66 6.31
N GLY A 11 12.52 18.24 7.43
CA GLY A 11 11.30 19.07 7.46
C GLY A 11 10.01 18.30 7.14
N LEU A 12 10.01 17.00 7.38
CA LEU A 12 8.93 16.08 7.03
C LEU A 12 7.95 15.97 8.20
N SER A 13 6.65 16.25 7.97
CA SER A 13 5.62 15.78 8.89
C SER A 13 5.63 14.25 8.88
N ARG A 14 5.48 13.64 10.05
CA ARG A 14 5.80 12.22 10.34
C ARG A 14 5.09 11.18 9.46
N GLU A 15 4.06 11.57 8.70
CA GLU A 15 3.34 10.67 7.77
C GLU A 15 3.52 11.07 6.30
N ASN A 16 3.39 12.37 5.95
CA ASN A 16 3.41 12.79 4.54
C ASN A 16 4.82 12.85 3.95
N GLY A 17 5.83 13.17 4.77
CA GLY A 17 7.17 13.34 4.24
C GLY A 17 7.93 12.03 4.02
N PHE A 18 7.58 10.96 4.75
CA PHE A 18 8.15 9.63 4.48
C PHE A 18 7.62 9.06 3.17
N ASP A 19 6.35 9.31 2.84
CA ASP A 19 5.76 8.93 1.56
C ASP A 19 6.45 9.63 0.39
N GLU A 20 6.66 10.94 0.46
CA GLU A 20 7.36 11.68 -0.61
C GLU A 20 8.79 11.15 -0.80
N PHE A 21 9.47 10.84 0.29
CA PHE A 21 10.81 10.25 0.24
C PHE A 21 10.79 8.84 -0.36
N ALA A 22 9.83 8.01 0.02
CA ALA A 22 9.64 6.66 -0.50
C ALA A 22 9.35 6.68 -2.00
N ASP A 23 8.48 7.59 -2.46
CA ASP A 23 8.12 7.76 -3.87
C ASP A 23 9.36 8.13 -4.72
N LYS A 24 10.24 9.00 -4.20
CA LYS A 24 11.51 9.34 -4.88
C LYS A 24 12.47 8.16 -5.01
N LEU A 25 12.43 7.22 -4.08
CA LEU A 25 13.31 6.04 -4.08
C LEU A 25 12.74 4.84 -4.84
N ALA A 26 11.49 4.92 -5.33
CA ALA A 26 10.81 3.79 -5.94
C ALA A 26 11.53 3.22 -7.16
N ASN A 27 12.22 4.05 -7.95
CA ASN A 27 12.98 3.59 -9.12
C ASN A 27 14.28 2.89 -8.74
N ASP A 28 14.96 3.36 -7.68
CA ASP A 28 16.26 2.84 -7.26
C ASP A 28 16.12 1.60 -6.36
N PHE A 29 15.04 1.53 -5.57
CA PHE A 29 14.81 0.49 -4.58
C PHE A 29 13.35 -0.03 -4.59
N PRO A 30 12.80 -0.46 -5.74
CA PRO A 30 11.38 -0.76 -5.90
C PRO A 30 10.86 -1.78 -4.88
N ASP A 31 11.58 -2.87 -4.66
CA ASP A 31 11.15 -3.92 -3.72
C ASP A 31 11.03 -3.41 -2.28
N LYS A 32 11.96 -2.55 -1.84
CA LYS A 32 11.93 -1.97 -0.49
C LYS A 32 10.77 -1.01 -0.32
N ILE A 33 10.48 -0.22 -1.35
CA ILE A 33 9.38 0.75 -1.31
C ILE A 33 8.03 0.05 -1.41
N ILE A 34 7.92 -1.04 -2.18
CA ILE A 34 6.75 -1.94 -2.15
C ILE A 34 6.50 -2.44 -0.72
N GLU A 35 7.51 -3.00 -0.05
CA GLU A 35 7.35 -3.49 1.32
C GLU A 35 6.98 -2.38 2.31
N TYR A 36 7.55 -1.19 2.16
CA TYR A 36 7.19 -0.02 2.98
C TYR A 36 5.68 0.27 2.91
N TYR A 37 5.15 0.44 1.70
CA TYR A 37 3.73 0.72 1.51
C TYR A 37 2.84 -0.47 1.91
N TRP A 38 3.30 -1.70 1.65
CA TRP A 38 2.59 -2.91 2.08
C TRP A 38 2.44 -2.98 3.59
N GLN A 39 3.52 -2.76 4.35
CA GLN A 39 3.49 -2.77 5.81
C GLN A 39 2.65 -1.62 6.36
N LYS A 40 2.74 -0.44 5.76
CA LYS A 40 1.94 0.73 6.15
C LYS A 40 0.45 0.45 5.97
N ALA A 41 0.04 -0.18 4.87
CA ALA A 41 -1.33 -0.62 4.67
C ALA A 41 -1.79 -1.60 5.76
N TYR A 42 -1.00 -2.64 6.05
CA TYR A 42 -1.34 -3.65 7.06
C TYR A 42 -1.44 -3.09 8.48
N ARG A 43 -0.74 -2.00 8.81
CA ARG A 43 -0.93 -1.32 10.12
C ARG A 43 -2.29 -0.65 10.25
N ASN A 44 -2.92 -0.29 9.14
CA ASN A 44 -4.19 0.45 9.11
C ASN A 44 -5.43 -0.47 9.01
N ILE A 45 -5.25 -1.74 8.64
CA ILE A 45 -6.33 -2.73 8.48
C ILE A 45 -6.96 -3.17 9.82
N PRO A 46 -6.23 -3.35 10.94
CA PRO A 46 -6.83 -3.82 12.20
C PRO A 46 -7.83 -2.85 12.85
N ASN A 47 -7.84 -1.57 12.47
CA ASN A 47 -8.56 -0.51 13.20
C ASN A 47 -10.06 -0.41 12.86
N GLU A 48 -10.58 -1.26 11.97
CA GLU A 48 -12.01 -1.39 11.61
C GLU A 48 -12.75 -0.07 11.30
N ASN A 49 -12.01 0.97 10.90
CA ASN A 49 -12.51 2.31 10.62
C ASN A 49 -12.42 2.59 9.12
N LYS A 50 -13.50 3.13 8.54
CA LYS A 50 -13.53 3.53 7.12
C LYS A 50 -12.34 4.41 6.72
N LYS A 51 -11.93 5.37 7.55
CA LYS A 51 -10.78 6.25 7.27
C LYS A 51 -9.45 5.50 7.20
N THR A 52 -9.23 4.53 8.10
CA THR A 52 -7.99 3.75 8.11
C THR A 52 -7.97 2.77 6.95
N TYR A 53 -9.12 2.20 6.59
CA TYR A 53 -9.25 1.38 5.38
C TYR A 53 -8.98 2.17 4.10
N SER A 54 -9.52 3.37 3.95
CA SER A 54 -9.18 4.23 2.80
C SER A 54 -7.68 4.54 2.72
N SER A 55 -7.03 4.74 3.87
CA SER A 55 -5.58 4.98 3.92
C SER A 55 -4.79 3.73 3.51
N ALA A 56 -5.19 2.55 4.02
CA ALA A 56 -4.58 1.28 3.65
C ALA A 56 -4.71 0.99 2.14
N VAL A 57 -5.86 1.30 1.56
CA VAL A 57 -6.12 1.12 0.13
C VAL A 57 -5.21 2.03 -0.72
N ARG A 58 -5.02 3.29 -0.33
CA ARG A 58 -4.08 4.20 -1.00
C ARG A 58 -2.64 3.69 -0.94
N ASP A 59 -2.20 3.19 0.21
CA ASP A 59 -0.86 2.62 0.36
C ASP A 59 -0.70 1.37 -0.54
N ILE A 60 -1.71 0.51 -0.63
CA ILE A 60 -1.75 -0.64 -1.55
C ILE A 60 -1.65 -0.18 -3.02
N GLU A 61 -2.29 0.93 -3.39
CA GLU A 61 -2.18 1.51 -4.73
C GLU A 61 -0.76 1.93 -5.07
N LYS A 62 -0.07 2.58 -4.13
CA LYS A 62 1.33 2.97 -4.35
C LYS A 62 2.20 1.75 -4.60
N ALA A 63 2.03 0.68 -3.83
CA ALA A 63 2.72 -0.59 -4.09
C ALA A 63 2.37 -1.17 -5.48
N LYS A 64 1.10 -1.12 -5.89
CA LYS A 64 0.67 -1.55 -7.24
C LYS A 64 1.39 -0.76 -8.33
N ASN A 65 1.43 0.56 -8.24
CA ASN A 65 2.04 1.40 -9.25
C ASN A 65 3.53 1.08 -9.42
N ILE A 66 4.24 0.74 -8.34
CA ILE A 66 5.65 0.31 -8.45
C ILE A 66 5.74 -1.03 -9.19
N TYR A 67 4.88 -2.01 -8.92
CA TYR A 67 4.85 -3.25 -9.67
C TYR A 67 4.59 -3.03 -11.17
N ILE A 68 3.62 -2.19 -11.52
CA ILE A 68 3.17 -2.01 -12.91
C ILE A 68 4.09 -1.06 -13.68
N ASP A 69 4.43 0.08 -13.09
CA ASP A 69 5.08 1.18 -13.81
C ASP A 69 6.60 1.10 -13.73
N VAL A 70 7.16 0.64 -12.61
CA VAL A 70 8.62 0.52 -12.41
C VAL A 70 9.10 -0.88 -12.78
N LEU A 71 8.53 -1.91 -12.16
CA LEU A 71 8.99 -3.30 -12.34
C LEU A 71 8.43 -3.98 -13.60
N LYS A 72 7.39 -3.41 -14.23
CA LYS A 72 6.63 -4.01 -15.34
C LYS A 72 6.18 -5.46 -15.04
N ASN A 73 5.81 -5.72 -13.79
CA ASN A 73 5.53 -7.05 -13.25
C ASN A 73 4.08 -7.19 -12.73
N GLU A 74 3.13 -7.19 -13.66
CA GLU A 74 1.71 -7.36 -13.36
C GLU A 74 1.38 -8.74 -12.75
N ALA A 75 2.09 -9.79 -13.18
CA ALA A 75 1.92 -11.13 -12.62
C ALA A 75 2.32 -11.18 -11.14
N GLY A 76 3.43 -10.54 -10.78
CA GLY A 76 3.89 -10.40 -9.40
C GLY A 76 2.90 -9.64 -8.52
N TRP A 77 2.38 -8.52 -9.03
CA TRP A 77 1.28 -7.79 -8.37
C TRP A 77 0.07 -8.70 -8.13
N THR A 78 -0.41 -9.36 -9.18
CA THR A 78 -1.60 -10.21 -9.13
C THR A 78 -1.45 -11.33 -8.09
N LYS A 79 -0.30 -12.02 -8.10
CA LYS A 79 0.02 -13.07 -7.13
C LYS A 79 -0.01 -12.54 -5.70
N ARG A 80 0.63 -11.40 -5.44
CA ARG A 80 0.73 -10.82 -4.10
C ARG A 80 -0.62 -10.31 -3.59
N PHE A 81 -1.37 -9.60 -4.43
CA PHE A 81 -2.69 -9.09 -4.10
C PHE A 81 -3.68 -10.22 -3.81
N PHE A 82 -3.64 -11.31 -4.58
CA PHE A 82 -4.49 -12.48 -4.32
C PHE A 82 -4.19 -13.13 -2.96
N GLY A 83 -2.91 -13.21 -2.58
CA GLY A 83 -2.48 -13.66 -1.24
C GLY A 83 -3.12 -12.83 -0.13
N MET A 84 -2.96 -11.51 -0.18
CA MET A 84 -3.57 -10.58 0.78
C MET A 84 -5.09 -10.70 0.84
N LYS A 85 -5.75 -10.76 -0.32
CA LYS A 85 -7.22 -10.93 -0.36
C LYS A 85 -7.64 -12.21 0.36
N SER A 86 -6.92 -13.32 0.15
CA SER A 86 -7.20 -14.58 0.83
C SER A 86 -7.06 -14.46 2.36
N GLU A 87 -6.04 -13.77 2.84
CA GLU A 87 -5.84 -13.48 4.28
C GLU A 87 -6.97 -12.63 4.86
N LEU A 88 -7.44 -11.65 4.09
CA LEU A 88 -8.45 -10.66 4.51
C LEU A 88 -9.89 -11.09 4.24
N LYS A 89 -10.13 -12.29 3.69
CA LYS A 89 -11.49 -12.85 3.47
C LYS A 89 -12.36 -12.85 4.73
N LYS A 90 -11.76 -12.86 5.93
CA LYS A 90 -12.46 -12.79 7.21
C LYS A 90 -12.80 -11.36 7.67
N ARG A 91 -12.51 -10.33 6.87
CA ARG A 91 -12.73 -8.90 7.17
C ARG A 91 -13.65 -8.26 6.11
N PRO A 92 -14.98 -8.46 6.19
CA PRO A 92 -15.92 -8.07 5.13
C PRO A 92 -15.94 -6.56 4.85
N ILE A 93 -15.80 -5.71 5.88
CA ILE A 93 -15.83 -4.24 5.73
C ILE A 93 -14.62 -3.72 4.91
N PHE A 94 -13.46 -4.36 5.05
CA PHE A 94 -12.28 -4.00 4.24
C PHE A 94 -12.53 -4.31 2.76
N LEU A 95 -13.15 -5.46 2.47
CA LEU A 95 -13.46 -5.87 1.10
C LEU A 95 -14.50 -4.97 0.44
N GLU A 96 -15.52 -4.54 1.20
CA GLU A 96 -16.53 -3.58 0.72
C GLU A 96 -15.86 -2.27 0.27
N ILE A 97 -15.03 -1.67 1.12
CA ILE A 97 -14.33 -0.41 0.80
C ILE A 97 -13.34 -0.58 -0.36
N ALA A 98 -12.62 -1.69 -0.42
CA ALA A 98 -11.74 -1.99 -1.56
C ALA A 98 -12.54 -2.17 -2.87
N SER A 99 -13.76 -2.67 -2.80
CA SER A 99 -14.68 -2.77 -3.94
C SER A 99 -15.18 -1.41 -4.37
N ASP A 100 -15.67 -0.59 -3.43
CA ASP A 100 -16.22 0.75 -3.68
C ASP A 100 -15.19 1.69 -4.30
N LEU A 101 -13.93 1.55 -3.90
CA LEU A 101 -12.82 2.32 -4.45
C LEU A 101 -12.31 1.79 -5.80
N GLY A 102 -12.95 0.78 -6.39
CA GLY A 102 -12.62 0.23 -7.70
C GLY A 102 -11.41 -0.71 -7.74
N TYR A 103 -10.79 -1.00 -6.59
CA TYR A 103 -9.61 -1.88 -6.52
C TYR A 103 -9.96 -3.34 -6.74
N LEU A 104 -11.18 -3.77 -6.41
CA LEU A 104 -11.63 -5.13 -6.69
C LEU A 104 -12.26 -5.25 -8.08
N LEU A 105 -12.96 -4.23 -8.57
CA LEU A 105 -13.62 -4.27 -9.89
C LEU A 105 -12.64 -4.49 -11.05
N TYR A 106 -11.42 -3.96 -10.98
CA TYR A 106 -10.37 -4.19 -12.00
C TYR A 106 -9.80 -5.63 -12.01
N PHE A 107 -10.07 -6.46 -11.00
CA PHE A 107 -9.61 -7.87 -10.94
C PHE A 107 -10.74 -8.90 -11.04
N PHE A 108 -11.99 -8.45 -11.01
CA PHE A 108 -13.18 -9.30 -11.11
C PHE A 108 -13.99 -9.07 -12.39
N GLY A 109 -13.60 -8.13 -13.25
CA GLY A 109 -14.17 -7.99 -14.59
C GLY A 109 -13.64 -9.09 -15.53
N ASP A 110 -14.51 -10.07 -15.79
CA ASP A 110 -14.52 -11.05 -16.88
C ASP A 110 -13.20 -11.70 -17.34
N ARG A 111 -13.01 -12.95 -16.87
CA ARG A 111 -12.68 -14.08 -17.75
C ARG A 111 -13.57 -15.27 -17.42
#